data_AF-A0A419K030-F1
#
_entry.id   AF-A0A419K030-F1
#
_cell.length_a   1.000
_cell.length_b   1.000
_cell.length_c   1.000
_cell.angle_alpha   90.00
_cell.angle_beta   90.00
_cell.angle_gamma   90.00
#
_symmetry.space_group_name_H-M   'P 1'
#
loop_
_entity.id
_entity.type
_entity.pdbx_description
1 polymer ?
#
loop_
_entity_poly.entity_id
_entity_poly.type
_entity_poly.pdbx_seq_one_letter_code
_entity_poly.pdbx_strand_id
1 'polypeptide(L)' 'MPLGDDWKNKATECPLYMKACTPQKPVGPCMVGVEGTCRIWAKTASRL' A
#
# COMPACT_ATOMS: atom_id res chain seq x y z
N MET A 1 12.00 -9.39 16.63
CA MET A 1 10.63 -9.86 16.36
C MET A 1 10.31 -9.62 14.89
N PRO A 2 10.70 -10.51 13.96
CA PRO A 2 10.29 -10.42 12.56
C PRO A 2 8.94 -11.13 12.38
N LEU A 3 7.86 -10.44 12.75
CA LEU A 3 6.51 -10.89 12.43
C LEU A 3 6.24 -10.56 10.96
N GLY A 4 5.82 -11.57 10.21
CA GLY A 4 5.74 -11.59 8.75
C GLY A 4 4.80 -10.56 8.15
N ASP A 5 5.39 -9.58 7.47
CA ASP A 5 4.71 -8.66 6.56
C ASP A 5 5.51 -8.54 5.24
N ASP A 6 5.81 -9.65 4.58
CA ASP A 6 6.55 -9.68 3.31
C ASP A 6 5.91 -8.82 2.19
N TRP A 7 4.63 -8.47 2.34
CA TRP A 7 3.86 -7.66 1.38
C TRP A 7 4.19 -6.15 1.41
N LYS A 8 5.13 -5.68 2.23
CA LYS A 8 5.51 -4.25 2.31
C LYS A 8 6.20 -3.70 1.07
N ASN A 9 6.87 -4.55 0.29
CA ASN A 9 7.78 -4.07 -0.76
C ASN A 9 7.09 -3.77 -2.11
N LYS A 10 5.90 -4.33 -2.37
CA LYS A 10 5.19 -4.13 -3.64
C LYS A 10 3.69 -4.02 -3.45
N ALA A 11 3.11 -2.89 -3.84
CA ALA A 11 1.67 -2.65 -3.70
C ALA A 11 0.82 -3.70 -4.44
N THR A 12 1.28 -4.23 -5.58
CA THR A 12 0.59 -5.27 -6.34
C THR A 12 0.58 -6.64 -5.66
N GLU A 13 1.49 -6.88 -4.71
CA GLU A 13 1.55 -8.14 -3.94
C GLU A 13 0.68 -8.08 -2.68
N CYS A 14 0.21 -6.89 -2.31
CA CYS A 14 -0.73 -6.72 -1.22
C CYS A 14 -2.15 -7.08 -1.71
N PRO A 15 -2.80 -8.13 -1.19
CA PRO A 15 -4.15 -8.52 -1.64
C PRO A 15 -5.23 -7.49 -1.29
N LEU A 16 -4.93 -6.56 -0.37
CA LEU A 16 -5.83 -5.51 0.07
C LEU A 16 -5.69 -4.21 -0.74
N TYR A 17 -4.59 -4.04 -1.48
CA TYR A 17 -4.30 -2.81 -2.25
C TYR A 17 -5.39 -2.55 -3.28
N MET A 18 -5.96 -1.33 -3.27
CA MET A 18 -7.06 -0.89 -4.14
C MET A 18 -8.34 -1.75 -4.06
N LYS A 19 -8.45 -2.63 -3.05
CA LYS A 19 -9.68 -3.37 -2.71
C LYS A 19 -10.27 -2.87 -1.40
N ALA A 20 -9.59 -3.17 -0.30
CA ALA A 20 -9.98 -2.75 1.04
C ALA A 20 -9.11 -1.59 1.55
N CYS A 21 -7.85 -1.55 1.13
CA CYS A 21 -6.89 -0.50 1.45
C CYS A 21 -6.85 0.51 0.29
N THR A 22 -7.39 1.71 0.53
CA THR A 22 -7.45 2.82 -0.42
C THR A 22 -6.95 4.11 0.24
N PRO A 23 -6.59 5.16 -0.51
CA PRO A 23 -6.21 6.44 0.10
C PRO A 23 -7.31 7.08 0.96
N GLN A 24 -8.59 6.73 0.71
CA GLN A 24 -9.72 7.17 1.55
C GLN A 24 -9.93 6.26 2.78
N LYS A 25 -9.60 4.97 2.67
CA LYS A 25 -9.66 3.99 3.77
C LYS A 25 -8.33 3.24 3.88
N PRO A 26 -7.31 3.86 4.48
CA PRO A 26 -6.02 3.22 4.63
C PRO A 26 -6.07 2.18 5.76
N VAL A 27 -5.71 0.93 5.45
CA VAL A 27 -5.75 -0.19 6.40
C VAL A 27 -4.44 -0.30 7.19
N GLY A 28 -3.35 0.33 6.72
CA GLY A 28 -2.06 0.23 7.37
C GLY A 28 -1.06 1.32 6.96
N PRO A 29 0.12 1.34 7.60
CA PRO A 29 1.11 2.41 7.42
C PRO A 29 1.64 2.50 5.99
N CYS A 30 1.59 1.41 5.21
CA CYS A 30 1.96 1.39 3.79
C CYS A 30 1.08 2.32 2.91
N MET A 31 -0.14 2.64 3.35
CA MET A 31 -1.10 3.49 2.64
C MET A 31 -1.32 4.84 3.35
N VAL A 32 -1.17 4.89 4.68
CA VAL A 32 -1.22 6.16 5.45
C VAL A 32 0.04 6.99 5.19
N GLY A 33 1.20 6.34 5.23
CA GLY A 33 2.50 7.00 5.13
C GLY A 33 2.71 7.67 3.77
N VAL A 34 3.31 8.86 3.76
CA VAL A 34 3.70 9.56 2.53
C VAL A 34 4.78 8.81 1.76
N GLU A 35 5.69 8.16 2.48
CA GLU A 35 6.69 7.23 1.95
C GLU A 35 6.14 5.79 1.79
N GLY A 36 4.85 5.58 2.06
CA GLY A 36 4.24 4.27 1.98
C GLY A 36 4.15 3.78 0.53
N THR A 37 4.69 2.59 0.26
CA THR A 37 4.69 1.98 -1.07
C THR A 37 3.30 1.91 -1.68
N CYS A 38 2.27 1.53 -0.90
CA CYS A 38 0.90 1.46 -1.40
C CYS A 38 0.35 2.84 -1.75
N ARG A 39 0.65 3.88 -0.96
CA ARG A 39 0.22 5.25 -1.29
C ARG A 39 0.91 5.81 -2.52
N ILE A 40 2.21 5.58 -2.65
CA ILE A 40 3.00 6.01 -3.81
C ILE A 40 2.48 5.30 -5.06
N TRP A 41 2.27 3.99 -5.00
CA TRP A 41 1.68 3.25 -6.11
C TRP A 41 0.28 3.74 -6.45
N ALA A 42 -0.59 4.00 -5.47
CA ALA A 42 -1.94 4.52 -5.74
C ALA A 42 -1.92 5.91 -6.41
N LYS A 43 -0.91 6.73 -6.11
CA LYS A 43 -0.73 8.06 -6.73
C LYS A 43 -0.04 7.98 -8.11
N THR A 44 0.98 7.14 -8.25
CA THR A 44 1.81 7.04 -9.46
C THR A 44 1.19 6.13 -10.51
N ALA A 45 0.45 5.09 -10.12
CA ALA A 45 -0.28 4.22 -11.06
C ALA A 45 -1.38 4.97 -11.83
N SER A 46 -1.82 6.15 -11.36
CA SER A 46 -2.71 7.05 -12.10
C SER A 46 -1.99 7.95 -13.11
N ARG A 47 -0.69 7.71 -13.39
CA ARG A 47 0.15 8.51 -14.29
C ARG A 47 0.65 7.74 -15.52
N LEU A 48 0.10 6.55 -15.79
CA LEU A 48 0.23 5.84 -17.08
C LEU A 48 -1.05 5.98 -17.89
#